data_AF-A0A967E6L0-F1
#
_entry.id   AF-A0A967E6L0-F1
#
_cell.length_a   1.000
_cell.length_b   1.000
_cell.length_c   1.000
_cell.angle_alpha   90.00
_cell.angle_beta   90.00
_cell.angle_gamma   90.00
#
_symmetry.space_group_name_H-M   'P 1'
#
loop_
_entity.id
_entity.type
_entity.pdbx_description
1 polymer ?
#
loop_
_entity_poly.entity_id
_entity_poly.type
_entity_poly.pdbx_seq_one_letter_code
_entity_poly.pdbx_strand_id
1 'polypeptide(L)'
;MGDGDTLAIAEERVLQRAQRRAVEEAGLYIESTFHDLERSELGTSTQASSLEVRTIAAAITRTEILEARRSFLDDRPSFYVRIRAVVDLDHLQVAIQRWQAEQRLADHFRRLQKENVELKNQLDELRSRRPSARTRYIEPVSRTHSAREQARQLVQKALSTRHLPKKLDLVSQAAVLDPHSIEPLIIRGQTNLRLASAAYSNRSRPKEYSEYVDNARMDFDRALLMDPHNTWVLLGQGDVNAWLDRSEQAARFFEQALEFNPFFDLARHRLITLYTAEARKLVELKQWNSALTTLTKCLPPLISDSWLSYQKEAYFLRSEIYKTLKQPMLAIDDLSTILRADPADRPALLARAKLYQDQLQGRLAKDDYEHACILGSTEACEQLP
;
A
#
# COMPACT_ATOMS: atom_id res chain seq x y z
N MET A 1 39.18 7.68 -7.28
CA MET A 1 38.45 6.42 -7.48
C MET A 1 39.14 5.39 -6.61
N GLY A 2 38.39 4.61 -5.83
CA GLY A 2 38.92 3.42 -5.17
C GLY A 2 38.87 2.20 -6.10
N ASP A 3 39.48 1.09 -5.69
CA ASP A 3 39.68 -0.14 -6.50
C ASP A 3 38.40 -0.87 -6.96
N GLY A 4 37.20 -0.31 -6.71
CA GLY A 4 35.91 -0.84 -7.16
C GLY A 4 34.99 0.19 -7.83
N ASP A 5 35.45 1.43 -8.06
CA ASP A 5 34.63 2.46 -8.70
C ASP A 5 34.67 2.30 -10.23
N THR A 6 33.51 2.16 -10.88
CA THR A 6 33.40 2.25 -12.34
C THR A 6 33.37 3.71 -12.80
N LEU A 7 33.68 3.96 -14.07
CA LEU A 7 33.60 5.31 -14.66
C LEU A 7 32.18 5.90 -14.56
N ALA A 8 31.14 5.05 -14.65
CA ALA A 8 29.75 5.46 -14.46
C ALA A 8 29.45 5.94 -13.03
N ILE A 9 29.99 5.25 -12.01
CA ILE A 9 29.87 5.66 -10.60
C ILE A 9 30.59 7.01 -10.37
N ALA A 10 31.71 7.24 -11.06
CA ALA A 10 32.41 8.51 -10.97
C ALA A 10 31.61 9.68 -11.58
N GLU A 11 30.95 9.46 -12.73
CA GLU A 11 30.06 10.43 -13.36
C GLU A 11 28.84 10.75 -12.47
N GLU A 12 28.21 9.72 -11.90
CA GLU A 12 27.09 9.87 -10.98
C GLU A 12 27.48 10.68 -9.73
N ARG A 13 28.64 10.40 -9.13
CA ARG A 13 29.14 11.15 -7.96
C ARG A 13 29.43 12.61 -8.28
N VAL A 14 29.87 12.92 -9.51
CA VAL A 14 30.14 14.30 -9.93
C VAL A 14 28.82 15.06 -10.12
N LEU A 15 27.80 14.42 -10.70
CA LEU A 15 26.45 14.98 -10.77
C LEU A 15 25.86 15.23 -9.37
N GLN A 16 25.93 14.23 -8.47
CA GLN A 16 25.46 14.38 -7.08
C GLN A 16 26.16 15.53 -6.34
N ARG A 17 27.47 15.72 -6.56
CA ARG A 17 28.22 16.86 -6.00
C ARG A 17 27.78 18.20 -6.56
N ALA A 18 27.50 18.26 -7.87
CA ALA A 18 27.00 19.48 -8.51
C ALA A 18 25.60 19.85 -7.98
N GLN A 19 24.71 18.87 -7.84
CA GLN A 19 23.39 19.04 -7.25
C GLN A 19 23.48 19.52 -5.80
N ARG A 20 24.34 18.88 -4.99
CA ARG A 20 24.58 19.29 -3.61
C ARG A 20 25.08 20.74 -3.49
N ARG A 21 26.03 21.16 -4.32
CA ARG A 21 26.51 22.55 -4.32
C ARG A 21 25.42 23.56 -4.69
N ALA A 22 24.61 23.24 -5.71
CA ALA A 22 23.50 24.11 -6.11
C ALA A 22 22.47 24.30 -4.98
N VAL A 23 22.24 23.26 -4.19
CA VAL A 23 21.41 23.31 -2.98
C VAL A 23 22.03 24.17 -1.89
N GLU A 24 23.33 24.00 -1.62
CA GLU A 24 24.07 24.76 -0.62
C GLU A 24 24.10 26.26 -0.96
N GLU A 25 24.27 26.63 -2.24
CA GLU A 25 24.22 28.02 -2.73
C GLU A 25 22.81 28.62 -2.70
N ALA A 26 21.77 27.81 -2.88
CA ALA A 26 20.37 28.24 -2.78
C ALA A 26 19.92 28.54 -1.33
N GLY A 27 20.74 28.24 -0.32
CA GLY A 27 20.50 28.64 1.08
C GLY A 27 19.38 27.87 1.81
N LEU A 28 19.09 26.62 1.41
CA LEU A 28 17.96 25.85 1.92
C LEU A 28 18.27 24.96 3.14
N TYR A 29 17.26 24.84 4.02
CA TYR A 29 17.29 24.31 5.40
C TYR A 29 17.93 22.92 5.59
N ILE A 30 18.75 22.82 6.64
CA ILE A 30 19.31 21.57 7.20
C ILE A 30 18.53 21.27 8.47
N GLU A 31 17.83 20.13 8.55
CA GLU A 31 17.29 19.64 9.82
C GLU A 31 18.06 18.41 10.28
N SER A 32 18.46 18.44 11.55
CA SER A 32 19.01 17.30 12.27
C SER A 32 17.90 16.68 13.12
N THR A 33 17.43 15.50 12.76
CA THR A 33 16.46 14.76 13.57
C THR A 33 17.19 13.83 14.53
N PHE A 34 16.95 14.04 15.83
CA PHE A 34 17.46 13.19 16.91
C PHE A 34 16.43 12.10 17.18
N HIS A 35 16.77 10.86 16.87
CA HIS A 35 15.97 9.69 17.24
C HIS A 35 16.51 9.16 18.55
N ASP A 36 15.70 9.18 19.61
CA ASP A 36 16.03 8.56 20.88
C ASP A 36 15.14 7.33 21.05
N LEU A 37 15.73 6.15 20.86
CA LEU A 37 15.03 4.87 20.95
C LEU A 37 15.39 4.20 22.28
N GLU A 38 14.47 4.21 23.23
CA GLU A 38 14.52 3.32 24.39
C GLU A 38 13.86 1.98 24.03
N ARG A 39 14.67 0.91 23.97
CA ARG A 39 14.17 -0.46 23.98
C ARG A 39 14.22 -1.00 25.40
N SER A 40 13.05 -1.35 25.92
CA SER A 40 12.90 -2.10 27.17
C SER A 40 12.47 -3.52 26.86
N GLU A 41 13.41 -4.46 26.92
CA GLU A 41 13.12 -5.88 27.03
C GLU A 41 13.75 -6.42 28.32
N LEU A 42 12.98 -7.20 29.09
CA LEU A 42 13.46 -7.99 30.24
C LEU A 42 14.30 -7.24 31.29
N GLY A 43 13.89 -6.02 31.65
CA GLY A 43 14.46 -5.28 32.78
C GLY A 43 15.74 -4.50 32.50
N THR A 44 16.21 -4.48 31.25
CA THR A 44 17.31 -3.59 30.82
C THR A 44 16.84 -2.65 29.72
N SER A 45 16.88 -1.33 30.01
CA SER A 45 16.63 -0.29 29.01
C SER A 45 17.91 -0.01 28.24
N THR A 46 17.88 -0.20 26.92
CA THR A 46 18.94 0.26 26.03
C THR A 46 18.46 1.49 25.28
N GLN A 47 19.14 2.62 25.50
CA GLN A 47 18.89 3.88 24.80
C GLN A 47 19.87 3.96 23.62
N ALA A 48 19.33 3.98 22.41
CA ALA A 48 20.09 4.20 21.19
C ALA A 48 19.67 5.55 20.60
N SER A 49 20.61 6.50 20.61
CA SER A 49 20.42 7.81 20.01
C SER A 49 21.04 7.83 18.61
N SER A 50 20.24 8.08 17.57
CA SER A 50 20.75 8.28 16.20
C SER A 50 20.39 9.67 15.68
N LEU A 51 21.40 10.37 15.15
CA LEU A 51 21.23 11.64 14.48
C LEU A 51 21.08 11.38 12.98
N GLU A 52 19.89 11.61 12.43
CA GLU A 52 19.69 11.64 10.98
C GLU A 52 19.74 13.10 10.51
N VAL A 53 20.65 13.41 9.58
CA VAL A 53 20.67 14.70 8.90
C VAL A 53 19.94 14.52 7.57
N ARG A 54 18.76 15.12 7.42
CA ARG A 54 17.98 15.03 6.17
C ARG A 54 18.02 16.36 5.43
N THR A 55 18.56 16.34 4.22
CA THR A 55 18.53 17.47 3.29
C THR A 55 17.25 17.44 2.46
N ILE A 56 16.34 18.40 2.65
CA ILE A 56 15.04 18.53 1.94
C ILE A 56 15.23 18.78 0.42
N ALA A 57 16.45 19.07 0.00
CA ALA A 57 16.70 19.73 -1.27
C ALA A 57 16.71 18.82 -2.52
N ALA A 58 16.94 17.52 -2.39
CA ALA A 58 16.97 16.62 -3.55
C ALA A 58 15.58 16.44 -4.21
N ALA A 59 14.49 16.78 -3.49
CA ALA A 59 13.12 16.58 -3.95
C ALA A 59 12.50 17.81 -4.65
N ILE A 60 13.13 18.98 -4.57
CA ILE A 60 12.52 20.28 -4.99
C ILE A 60 13.36 21.03 -6.04
N THR A 61 14.53 20.52 -6.39
CA THR A 61 15.36 21.08 -7.46
C THR A 61 15.15 20.29 -8.73
N ARG A 62 14.53 20.89 -9.75
CA ARG A 62 14.60 20.35 -11.11
C ARG A 62 15.99 20.65 -11.65
N THR A 63 16.77 19.60 -11.92
CA THR A 63 18.15 19.74 -12.40
C THR A 63 18.23 19.36 -13.86
N GLU A 64 18.58 20.33 -14.69
CA GLU A 64 18.88 20.11 -16.11
C GLU A 64 20.40 20.06 -16.30
N ILE A 65 20.91 19.00 -16.91
CA ILE A 65 22.32 18.89 -17.26
C ILE A 65 22.54 19.72 -18.53
N LEU A 66 23.27 20.83 -18.40
CA LEU A 66 23.58 21.71 -19.53
C LEU A 66 24.78 21.21 -20.32
N GLU A 67 25.75 20.62 -19.63
CA GLU A 67 26.97 20.11 -20.24
C GLU A 67 27.55 19.03 -19.36
N ALA A 68 27.87 17.88 -19.93
CA ALA A 68 28.63 16.83 -19.28
C ALA A 68 29.74 16.41 -20.23
N ARG A 69 30.99 16.52 -19.78
CA ARG A 69 32.15 16.12 -20.57
C ARG A 69 33.13 15.32 -19.73
N ARG A 70 33.66 14.31 -20.38
CA ARG A 70 34.75 13.48 -19.87
C ARG A 70 36.02 13.86 -20.59
N SER A 71 37.08 14.08 -19.84
CA SER A 71 38.41 14.40 -20.34
C SER A 71 39.44 13.56 -19.59
N PHE A 72 40.65 13.47 -20.15
CA PHE A 72 41.79 12.88 -19.46
C PHE A 72 42.84 13.97 -19.30
N LEU A 73 43.21 14.24 -18.05
CA LEU A 73 44.27 15.18 -17.68
C LEU A 73 45.35 14.35 -16.99
N ASP A 74 46.55 14.30 -17.58
CA ASP A 74 47.70 13.54 -17.08
C ASP A 74 47.38 12.06 -16.76
N ASP A 75 46.77 11.35 -17.72
CA ASP A 75 46.29 9.96 -17.60
C ASP A 75 45.26 9.70 -16.48
N ARG A 76 44.67 10.76 -15.91
CA ARG A 76 43.59 10.67 -14.92
C ARG A 76 42.26 11.08 -15.55
N PRO A 77 41.18 10.29 -15.37
CA PRO A 77 39.86 10.66 -15.83
C PRO A 77 39.37 11.89 -15.05
N SER A 78 39.03 12.94 -15.78
CA SER A 78 38.49 14.21 -15.29
C SER A 78 37.08 14.39 -15.82
N PHE A 79 36.14 14.60 -14.91
CA PHE A 79 34.72 14.71 -15.19
C PHE A 79 34.25 16.13 -14.89
N TYR A 80 33.60 16.75 -15.86
CA TYR A 80 33.03 18.08 -15.73
C TYR A 80 31.54 18.02 -16.05
N VAL A 81 30.73 18.46 -15.10
CA VAL A 81 29.28 18.54 -15.25
C VAL A 81 28.85 19.96 -14.87
N ARG A 82 28.13 20.61 -15.78
CA ARG A 82 27.47 21.90 -15.56
C ARG A 82 25.98 21.66 -15.59
N ILE A 83 25.30 22.07 -14.53
CA ILE A 83 23.85 21.93 -14.38
C ILE A 83 23.19 23.30 -14.27
N ARG A 84 21.91 23.36 -14.65
CA ARG A 84 20.97 24.40 -14.23
C ARG A 84 20.05 23.77 -13.20
N ALA A 85 20.09 24.28 -11.97
CA ALA A 85 19.14 23.91 -10.95
C ALA A 85 18.05 24.98 -10.89
N VAL A 86 16.79 24.58 -11.06
CA VAL A 86 15.62 25.43 -10.85
C VAL A 86 14.95 24.98 -9.57
N VAL A 87 14.84 25.90 -8.61
CA VAL A 87 14.13 25.65 -7.35
C VAL A 87 12.65 25.89 -7.61
N ASP A 88 11.86 24.83 -7.45
CA ASP A 88 10.42 24.93 -7.59
C ASP A 88 9.78 25.22 -6.22
N LEU A 89 9.28 26.45 -6.07
CA LEU A 89 8.69 26.94 -4.82
C LEU A 89 7.30 26.35 -4.56
N ASP A 90 6.57 25.92 -5.59
CA ASP A 90 5.25 25.31 -5.45
C ASP A 90 5.40 23.90 -4.87
N HIS A 91 6.40 23.15 -5.36
CA HIS A 91 6.75 21.85 -4.80
C HIS A 91 7.34 21.96 -3.38
N LEU A 92 8.04 23.05 -3.03
CA LEU A 92 8.49 23.30 -1.67
C LEU A 92 7.32 23.45 -0.70
N GLN A 93 6.27 24.18 -1.08
CA GLN A 93 5.09 24.35 -0.23
C GLN A 93 4.35 23.03 0.00
N VAL A 94 4.23 22.19 -1.03
CA VAL A 94 3.67 20.83 -0.92
C VAL A 94 4.54 19.94 -0.02
N ALA A 95 5.86 20.00 -0.16
CA ALA A 95 6.78 19.23 0.68
C ALA A 95 6.70 19.65 2.16
N ILE A 96 6.58 20.96 2.45
CA ILE A 96 6.38 21.49 3.80
C ILE A 96 5.04 21.01 4.38
N GLN A 97 3.96 21.07 3.61
CA GLN A 97 2.64 20.61 4.06
C GLN A 97 2.62 19.10 4.35
N ARG A 98 3.23 18.30 3.45
CA ARG A 98 3.40 16.86 3.64
C ARG A 98 4.18 16.55 4.91
N TRP A 99 5.29 17.26 5.14
CA TRP A 99 6.09 17.11 6.34
C TRP A 99 5.30 17.47 7.61
N GLN A 100 4.59 18.59 7.62
CA GLN A 100 3.74 18.96 8.77
C GLN A 100 2.66 17.91 9.05
N ALA A 101 2.10 17.29 8.01
CA ALA A 101 1.12 16.20 8.15
C ALA A 101 1.77 14.93 8.73
N GLU A 102 2.93 14.52 8.19
CA GLU A 102 3.70 13.37 8.69
C GLU A 102 4.14 13.57 10.15
N GLN A 103 4.54 14.79 10.53
CA GLN A 103 4.94 15.12 11.89
C GLN A 103 3.76 15.10 12.87
N ARG A 104 2.60 15.67 12.48
CA ARG A 104 1.36 15.55 13.27
C ARG A 104 0.95 14.10 13.48
N LEU A 105 1.13 13.26 12.45
CA LEU A 105 0.84 11.83 12.52
C LEU A 105 1.83 11.10 13.44
N ALA A 106 3.12 11.41 13.36
CA ALA A 106 4.13 10.85 14.25
C ALA A 106 3.88 11.24 15.72
N ASP A 107 3.52 12.50 15.98
CA ASP A 107 3.18 12.96 17.33
C ASP A 107 1.89 12.33 17.84
N HIS A 108 0.89 12.17 16.99
CA HIS A 108 -0.33 11.45 17.34
C HIS A 108 -0.04 9.97 17.66
N PHE A 109 0.80 9.32 16.86
CA PHE A 109 1.24 7.94 17.11
C PHE A 109 2.00 7.81 18.44
N ARG A 110 2.91 8.74 18.75
CA ARG A 110 3.60 8.80 20.06
C ARG A 110 2.61 8.97 21.22
N ARG A 111 1.60 9.82 21.07
CA ARG A 111 0.53 9.99 22.08
C ARG A 111 -0.24 8.69 22.29
N LEU A 112 -0.69 8.05 21.21
CA LEU A 112 -1.38 6.76 21.28
C LEU A 112 -0.51 5.66 21.90
N GLN A 113 0.80 5.65 21.65
CA GLN A 113 1.70 4.71 22.31
C GLN A 113 1.79 4.97 23.81
N LYS A 114 1.92 6.23 24.24
CA LYS A 114 1.90 6.61 25.66
C LYS A 114 0.59 6.22 26.32
N GLU A 115 -0.54 6.54 25.71
CA GLU A 115 -1.88 6.16 26.19
C GLU A 115 -2.04 4.65 26.28
N ASN A 116 -1.56 3.89 25.30
CA ASN A 116 -1.59 2.43 25.36
C ASN A 116 -0.75 1.86 26.50
N VAL A 117 0.42 2.43 26.78
CA VAL A 117 1.26 2.03 27.92
C VAL A 117 0.55 2.39 29.23
N GLU A 118 -0.03 3.58 29.33
CA GLU A 118 -0.75 4.02 30.52
C GLU A 118 -2.00 3.18 30.80
N LEU A 119 -2.79 2.88 29.76
CA LEU A 119 -3.96 1.98 29.85
C LEU A 119 -3.55 0.56 30.24
N LYS A 120 -2.41 0.05 29.75
CA LYS A 120 -1.86 -1.25 30.18
C LYS A 120 -1.48 -1.23 31.65
N ASN A 121 -0.81 -0.18 32.11
CA ASN A 121 -0.45 -0.03 33.51
C ASN A 121 -1.69 0.09 34.40
N GLN A 122 -2.71 0.85 33.99
CA GLN A 122 -4.00 0.94 34.69
C GLN A 122 -4.71 -0.41 34.74
N LEU A 123 -4.67 -1.19 33.66
CA LEU A 123 -5.24 -2.53 33.61
C LEU A 123 -4.54 -3.48 34.60
N ASP A 124 -3.22 -3.42 34.68
CA ASP A 124 -2.42 -4.25 35.59
C ASP A 124 -2.56 -3.78 37.06
N GLU A 125 -2.73 -2.48 37.29
CA GLU A 125 -3.09 -1.93 38.59
C GLU A 125 -4.49 -2.37 39.03
N LEU A 126 -5.48 -2.34 38.15
CA LEU A 126 -6.83 -2.84 38.43
C LEU A 126 -6.86 -4.34 38.68
N ARG A 127 -5.99 -5.11 38.02
CA ARG A 127 -5.83 -6.55 38.24
C ARG A 127 -5.17 -6.85 39.58
N SER A 128 -4.16 -6.07 39.97
CA SER A 128 -3.45 -6.22 41.25
C SER A 128 -4.22 -5.67 42.44
N ARG A 129 -5.08 -4.66 42.25
CA ARG A 129 -6.01 -4.10 43.24
C ARG A 129 -7.26 -4.94 43.50
N ARG A 130 -7.33 -6.20 43.07
CA ARG A 130 -8.34 -7.15 43.57
C ARG A 130 -7.82 -7.85 44.83
N PRO A 131 -8.03 -7.32 46.06
CA PRO A 131 -7.92 -8.16 47.23
C PRO A 131 -9.03 -9.21 47.17
N SER A 132 -8.67 -10.42 47.60
CA SER A 132 -9.54 -11.57 47.84
C SER A 132 -10.74 -11.21 48.72
N ALA A 133 -11.77 -10.61 48.14
CA ALA A 133 -13.04 -10.36 48.80
C ALA A 133 -13.80 -11.69 48.88
N ARG A 134 -13.63 -12.37 50.01
CA ARG A 134 -14.56 -13.39 50.49
C ARG A 134 -15.92 -12.72 50.70
N THR A 135 -16.75 -12.73 49.68
CA THR A 135 -18.19 -12.59 49.84
C THR A 135 -18.82 -13.75 49.09
N ARG A 136 -19.41 -14.69 49.85
CA ARG A 136 -20.15 -15.82 49.32
C ARG A 136 -21.36 -15.30 48.53
N TYR A 137 -21.16 -15.14 47.23
CA TYR A 137 -22.19 -15.31 46.22
C TYR A 137 -21.59 -16.26 45.19
N ILE A 138 -22.08 -17.51 45.18
CA ILE A 138 -21.66 -18.52 44.20
C ILE A 138 -22.44 -18.22 42.92
N GLU A 139 -21.83 -17.44 42.04
CA GLU A 139 -22.11 -17.48 40.59
C GLU A 139 -20.86 -18.01 39.87
N PRO A 140 -21.00 -18.70 38.72
CA PRO A 140 -19.97 -19.55 38.14
C PRO A 140 -18.93 -18.73 37.32
N VAL A 141 -18.16 -17.88 37.99
CA VAL A 141 -17.22 -16.94 37.34
C VAL A 141 -15.84 -17.56 37.06
N SER A 142 -15.45 -18.66 37.73
CA SER A 142 -14.12 -19.28 37.55
C SER A 142 -13.96 -20.06 36.24
N ARG A 143 -15.01 -20.73 35.77
CA ARG A 143 -14.97 -21.53 34.52
C ARG A 143 -14.97 -20.65 33.28
N THR A 144 -15.72 -19.55 33.30
CA THR A 144 -15.87 -18.64 32.14
C THR A 144 -14.59 -17.85 31.87
N HIS A 145 -13.89 -17.39 32.90
CA HIS A 145 -12.57 -16.76 32.74
C HIS A 145 -11.52 -17.71 32.15
N SER A 146 -11.45 -18.95 32.67
CA SER A 146 -10.54 -19.97 32.14
C SER A 146 -10.86 -20.34 30.68
N ALA A 147 -12.14 -20.41 30.31
CA ALA A 147 -12.55 -20.74 28.94
C ALA A 147 -12.17 -19.62 27.95
N ARG A 148 -12.34 -18.35 28.32
CA ARG A 148 -11.92 -17.21 27.50
C ARG A 148 -10.41 -17.13 27.30
N GLU A 149 -9.64 -17.42 28.34
CA GLU A 149 -8.18 -17.48 28.24
C GLU A 149 -7.71 -18.61 27.32
N GLN A 150 -8.34 -19.79 27.43
CA GLN A 150 -8.09 -20.90 26.51
C GLN A 150 -8.46 -20.55 25.07
N ALA A 151 -9.60 -19.90 24.85
CA ALA A 151 -10.02 -19.43 23.52
C ALA A 151 -8.98 -18.47 22.91
N ARG A 152 -8.46 -17.52 23.69
CA ARG A 152 -7.39 -16.60 23.25
C ARG A 152 -6.11 -17.32 22.86
N GLN A 153 -5.69 -18.32 23.66
CA GLN A 153 -4.51 -19.14 23.33
C GLN A 153 -4.70 -19.93 22.03
N LEU A 154 -5.89 -20.46 21.79
CA LEU A 154 -6.23 -21.15 20.53
C LEU A 154 -6.19 -20.20 19.34
N VAL A 155 -6.72 -18.98 19.49
CA VAL A 155 -6.64 -17.93 18.45
C VAL A 155 -5.19 -17.59 18.13
N GLN A 156 -4.34 -17.38 19.14
CA GLN A 156 -2.91 -17.11 18.91
C GLN A 156 -2.21 -18.25 18.16
N LYS A 157 -2.47 -19.50 18.55
CA LYS A 157 -1.95 -20.69 17.83
C LYS A 157 -2.49 -20.77 16.39
N ALA A 158 -3.73 -20.35 16.16
CA ALA A 158 -4.33 -20.32 14.84
C ALA A 158 -3.67 -19.24 13.95
N LEU A 159 -3.36 -18.07 14.51
CA LEU A 159 -2.68 -16.99 13.80
C LEU A 159 -1.24 -17.35 13.41
N SER A 160 -0.54 -18.13 14.22
CA SER A 160 0.81 -18.62 13.89
C SER A 160 0.82 -19.76 12.87
N THR A 161 -0.31 -20.41 12.62
CA THR A 161 -0.40 -21.58 11.75
C THR A 161 -0.71 -21.18 10.31
N ARG A 162 0.13 -21.64 9.35
CA ARG A 162 -0.12 -21.45 7.90
C ARG A 162 -1.05 -22.50 7.28
N HIS A 163 -1.21 -23.64 7.95
CA HIS A 163 -2.03 -24.76 7.48
C HIS A 163 -3.53 -24.49 7.72
N LEU A 164 -4.29 -24.24 6.64
CA LEU A 164 -5.67 -23.74 6.72
C LEU A 164 -6.67 -24.67 7.44
N PRO A 165 -6.70 -26.00 7.20
CA PRO A 165 -7.60 -26.89 7.95
C PRO A 165 -7.35 -26.87 9.46
N LYS A 166 -6.10 -27.08 9.89
CA LYS A 166 -5.69 -26.95 11.30
C LYS A 166 -6.03 -25.57 11.88
N LYS A 167 -5.85 -24.50 11.11
CA LYS A 167 -6.25 -23.14 11.52
C LYS A 167 -7.76 -23.07 11.77
N LEU A 168 -8.57 -23.64 10.87
CA LEU A 168 -10.03 -23.72 10.97
C LEU A 168 -10.48 -24.49 12.22
N ASP A 169 -9.83 -25.61 12.54
CA ASP A 169 -10.13 -26.41 13.75
C ASP A 169 -9.88 -25.60 15.02
N LEU A 170 -8.71 -24.94 15.11
CA LEU A 170 -8.32 -24.15 16.28
C LEU A 170 -9.29 -22.98 16.53
N VAL A 171 -9.66 -22.24 15.48
CA VAL A 171 -10.60 -21.12 15.64
C VAL A 171 -12.03 -21.58 15.87
N SER A 172 -12.42 -22.76 15.36
CA SER A 172 -13.74 -23.34 15.66
C SER A 172 -13.85 -23.74 17.12
N GLN A 173 -12.81 -24.35 17.69
CA GLN A 173 -12.74 -24.63 19.13
C GLN A 173 -12.75 -23.34 19.96
N ALA A 174 -12.01 -22.31 19.54
CA ALA A 174 -12.01 -21.01 20.21
C ALA A 174 -13.41 -20.36 20.20
N ALA A 175 -14.13 -20.42 19.08
CA ALA A 175 -15.49 -19.88 18.95
C ALA A 175 -16.51 -20.60 19.85
N VAL A 176 -16.34 -21.91 20.09
CA VAL A 176 -17.18 -22.68 21.02
C VAL A 176 -16.88 -22.30 22.47
N LEU A 177 -15.60 -22.08 22.81
CA LEU A 177 -15.16 -21.73 24.17
C LEU A 177 -15.52 -20.30 24.58
N ASP A 178 -15.54 -19.36 23.62
CA ASP A 178 -15.95 -17.97 23.85
C ASP A 178 -16.95 -17.48 22.78
N PRO A 179 -18.25 -17.83 22.91
CA PRO A 179 -19.27 -17.47 21.92
C PRO A 179 -19.55 -15.97 21.77
N HIS A 180 -19.05 -15.15 22.70
CA HIS A 180 -19.19 -13.70 22.71
C HIS A 180 -17.97 -12.97 22.15
N SER A 181 -16.94 -13.70 21.70
CA SER A 181 -15.81 -13.10 21.01
C SER A 181 -16.04 -13.07 19.50
N ILE A 182 -15.83 -11.90 18.90
CA ILE A 182 -15.91 -11.71 17.44
C ILE A 182 -14.66 -12.23 16.71
N GLU A 183 -13.50 -12.28 17.39
CA GLU A 183 -12.21 -12.56 16.77
C GLU A 183 -12.12 -13.98 16.17
N PRO A 184 -12.55 -15.06 16.86
CA PRO A 184 -12.62 -16.39 16.25
C PRO A 184 -13.52 -16.44 15.00
N LEU A 185 -14.65 -15.72 15.01
CA LEU A 185 -15.59 -15.68 13.88
C LEU A 185 -14.94 -15.01 12.66
N ILE A 186 -14.29 -13.86 12.84
CA ILE A 186 -13.59 -13.15 11.76
C ILE A 186 -12.51 -14.06 11.15
N ILE A 187 -11.67 -14.67 11.98
CA ILE A 187 -10.56 -15.51 11.49
C ILE A 187 -11.09 -16.78 10.81
N ARG A 188 -12.17 -17.37 11.35
CA ARG A 188 -12.82 -18.54 10.74
C ARG A 188 -13.43 -18.20 9.39
N GLY A 189 -14.16 -17.10 9.29
CA GLY A 189 -14.71 -16.59 8.03
C GLY A 189 -13.64 -16.31 6.98
N GLN A 190 -12.55 -15.62 7.35
CA GLN A 190 -11.42 -15.39 6.45
C GLN A 190 -10.73 -16.69 6.01
N THR A 191 -10.61 -17.66 6.91
CA THR A 191 -10.00 -18.97 6.61
C THR A 191 -10.86 -19.75 5.62
N ASN A 192 -12.18 -19.73 5.81
CA ASN A 192 -13.14 -20.30 4.87
C ASN A 192 -13.06 -19.65 3.48
N LEU A 193 -13.00 -18.31 3.39
CA LEU A 193 -12.82 -17.64 2.09
C LEU A 193 -11.52 -18.03 1.39
N ARG A 194 -10.43 -18.23 2.14
CA ARG A 194 -9.16 -18.73 1.57
C ARG A 194 -9.28 -20.17 1.09
N LEU A 195 -10.01 -21.02 1.81
CA LEU A 195 -10.30 -22.40 1.38
C LEU A 195 -11.18 -22.41 0.13
N ALA A 196 -12.18 -21.52 0.05
CA ALA A 196 -12.98 -21.32 -1.15
C ALA A 196 -12.11 -20.93 -2.35
N SER A 197 -11.20 -19.96 -2.18
CA SER A 197 -10.24 -19.57 -3.23
C SER A 197 -9.38 -20.76 -3.67
N ALA A 198 -8.80 -21.50 -2.71
CA ALA A 198 -7.96 -22.66 -3.01
C ALA A 198 -8.74 -23.76 -3.76
N ALA A 199 -9.96 -24.06 -3.35
CA ALA A 199 -10.83 -25.03 -4.01
C ALA A 199 -11.21 -24.56 -5.43
N TYR A 200 -11.58 -23.30 -5.60
CA TYR A 200 -11.88 -22.72 -6.89
C TYR A 200 -10.68 -22.77 -7.86
N SER A 201 -9.49 -22.39 -7.38
CA SER A 201 -8.25 -22.47 -8.17
C SER A 201 -7.90 -23.91 -8.58
N ASN A 202 -8.17 -24.89 -7.73
CA ASN A 202 -7.97 -26.31 -8.02
C ASN A 202 -9.07 -26.91 -8.91
N ARG A 203 -10.00 -26.10 -9.43
CA ARG A 203 -11.15 -26.53 -10.25
C ARG A 203 -12.00 -27.60 -9.54
N SER A 204 -12.09 -27.52 -8.22
CA SER A 204 -13.02 -28.32 -7.42
C SER A 204 -14.46 -28.12 -7.87
N ARG A 205 -15.34 -29.05 -7.46
CA ARG A 205 -16.77 -28.96 -7.76
C ARG A 205 -17.35 -27.66 -7.16
N PRO A 206 -18.30 -26.98 -7.84
CA PRO A 206 -18.94 -25.77 -7.33
C PRO A 206 -19.49 -25.87 -5.90
N LYS A 207 -20.00 -27.05 -5.55
CA LYS A 207 -20.52 -27.34 -4.21
C LYS A 207 -19.47 -27.17 -3.11
N GLU A 208 -18.22 -27.54 -3.37
CA GLU A 208 -17.15 -27.53 -2.35
C GLU A 208 -16.77 -26.10 -1.94
N TYR A 209 -16.56 -25.19 -2.90
CA TYR A 209 -16.26 -23.79 -2.54
C TYR A 209 -17.50 -23.03 -2.07
N SER A 210 -18.70 -23.39 -2.54
CA SER A 210 -19.95 -22.79 -2.05
C SER A 210 -20.15 -23.01 -0.55
N GLU A 211 -19.84 -24.21 -0.05
CA GLU A 211 -19.92 -24.53 1.39
C GLU A 211 -19.00 -23.63 2.22
N TYR A 212 -17.77 -23.41 1.77
CA TYR A 212 -16.85 -22.49 2.43
C TYR A 212 -17.36 -21.04 2.40
N VAL A 213 -17.90 -20.58 1.27
CA VAL A 213 -18.47 -19.21 1.17
C VAL A 213 -19.68 -19.05 2.10
N ASP A 214 -20.56 -20.04 2.19
CA ASP A 214 -21.71 -20.02 3.10
C ASP A 214 -21.29 -20.01 4.57
N ASN A 215 -20.31 -20.84 4.95
CA ASN A 215 -19.75 -20.83 6.30
C ASN A 215 -19.11 -19.47 6.64
N ALA A 216 -18.39 -18.86 5.70
CA ALA A 216 -17.82 -17.53 5.89
C ALA A 216 -18.90 -16.45 6.07
N ARG A 217 -19.96 -16.50 5.25
CA ARG A 217 -21.11 -15.60 5.36
C ARG A 217 -21.76 -15.67 6.74
N MET A 218 -22.05 -16.87 7.23
CA MET A 218 -22.65 -17.06 8.56
C MET A 218 -21.78 -16.47 9.68
N ASP A 219 -20.46 -16.63 9.59
CA ASP A 219 -19.53 -16.08 10.57
C ASP A 219 -19.50 -14.55 10.54
N PHE A 220 -19.43 -13.94 9.35
CA PHE A 220 -19.43 -12.49 9.22
C PHE A 220 -20.78 -11.87 9.54
N ASP A 221 -21.90 -12.54 9.26
CA ASP A 221 -23.24 -12.06 9.63
C ASP A 221 -23.37 -12.00 11.14
N ARG A 222 -22.91 -13.05 11.85
CA ARG A 222 -22.88 -13.06 13.31
C ARG A 222 -21.93 -12.02 13.87
N ALA A 223 -20.72 -11.88 13.30
CA ALA A 223 -19.76 -10.89 13.75
C ALA A 223 -20.27 -9.45 13.56
N LEU A 224 -21.01 -9.19 12.47
CA LEU A 224 -21.60 -7.88 12.17
C LEU A 224 -22.70 -7.51 13.18
N LEU A 225 -23.51 -8.48 13.61
CA LEU A 225 -24.50 -8.27 14.66
C LEU A 225 -23.85 -7.93 16.01
N MET A 226 -22.62 -8.40 16.25
CA MET A 226 -21.90 -8.18 17.51
C MET A 226 -21.13 -6.85 17.51
N ASP A 227 -20.50 -6.50 16.40
CA ASP A 227 -19.78 -5.24 16.22
C ASP A 227 -19.97 -4.69 14.78
N PRO A 228 -20.99 -3.84 14.57
CA PRO A 228 -21.30 -3.30 13.24
C PRO A 228 -20.22 -2.37 12.66
N HIS A 229 -19.33 -1.85 13.50
CA HIS A 229 -18.33 -0.84 13.11
C HIS A 229 -16.94 -1.47 12.92
N ASN A 230 -16.84 -2.79 13.07
CA ASN A 230 -15.57 -3.49 12.93
C ASN A 230 -15.11 -3.53 11.47
N THR A 231 -13.99 -2.88 11.17
CA THR A 231 -13.46 -2.78 9.80
C THR A 231 -13.12 -4.15 9.19
N TRP A 232 -12.67 -5.12 9.99
CA TRP A 232 -12.38 -6.48 9.52
C TRP A 232 -13.64 -7.28 9.21
N VAL A 233 -14.74 -7.04 9.93
CA VAL A 233 -16.04 -7.65 9.64
C VAL A 233 -16.64 -7.06 8.36
N LEU A 234 -16.61 -5.72 8.22
CA LEU A 234 -17.08 -5.04 7.02
C LEU A 234 -16.30 -5.48 5.77
N LEU A 235 -14.97 -5.62 5.88
CA LEU A 235 -14.17 -6.22 4.81
C LEU A 235 -14.60 -7.65 4.49
N GLY A 236 -14.82 -8.48 5.51
CA GLY A 236 -15.28 -9.86 5.33
C GLY A 236 -16.65 -9.94 4.63
N GLN A 237 -17.57 -9.05 4.99
CA GLN A 237 -18.87 -8.89 4.31
C GLN A 237 -18.70 -8.48 2.85
N GLY A 238 -17.79 -7.54 2.56
CA GLY A 238 -17.44 -7.15 1.21
C GLY A 238 -16.89 -8.33 0.39
N ASP A 239 -15.94 -9.08 0.96
CA ASP A 239 -15.33 -10.25 0.31
C ASP A 239 -16.37 -11.36 0.05
N VAL A 240 -17.28 -11.65 0.99
CA VAL A 240 -18.38 -12.61 0.79
C VAL A 240 -19.32 -12.16 -0.33
N ASN A 241 -19.73 -10.89 -0.34
CA ASN A 241 -20.61 -10.40 -1.39
C ASN A 241 -19.93 -10.40 -2.76
N ALA A 242 -18.62 -10.14 -2.83
CA ALA A 242 -17.84 -10.28 -4.06
C ALA A 242 -17.83 -11.73 -4.57
N TRP A 243 -17.66 -12.72 -3.68
CA TRP A 243 -17.78 -14.15 -4.01
C TRP A 243 -19.15 -14.56 -4.55
N LEU A 244 -20.21 -13.87 -4.10
CA LEU A 244 -21.59 -14.10 -4.52
C LEU A 244 -22.00 -13.28 -5.77
N ASP A 245 -21.04 -12.65 -6.45
CA ASP A 245 -21.25 -11.74 -7.60
C ASP A 245 -22.17 -10.55 -7.28
N ARG A 246 -22.25 -10.16 -6.01
CA ARG A 246 -23.01 -9.02 -5.49
C ARG A 246 -22.10 -7.79 -5.39
N SER A 247 -21.61 -7.34 -6.55
CA SER A 247 -20.58 -6.31 -6.64
C SER A 247 -20.98 -4.99 -5.99
N GLU A 248 -22.23 -4.55 -6.16
CA GLU A 248 -22.70 -3.30 -5.54
C GLU A 248 -22.71 -3.37 -4.01
N GLN A 249 -23.21 -4.48 -3.43
CA GLN A 249 -23.20 -4.68 -1.99
C GLN A 249 -21.77 -4.80 -1.46
N ALA A 250 -20.89 -5.50 -2.20
CA ALA A 250 -19.48 -5.63 -1.83
C ALA A 250 -18.79 -4.26 -1.75
N ALA A 251 -18.99 -3.41 -2.76
CA ALA A 251 -18.44 -2.05 -2.79
C ALA A 251 -18.90 -1.23 -1.57
N ARG A 252 -20.20 -1.25 -1.25
CA ARG A 252 -20.75 -0.51 -0.10
C ARG A 252 -20.09 -0.92 1.23
N PHE A 253 -19.86 -2.22 1.45
CA PHE A 253 -19.19 -2.68 2.66
C PHE A 253 -17.72 -2.26 2.72
N PHE A 254 -17.01 -2.27 1.58
CA PHE A 254 -15.63 -1.77 1.53
C PHE A 254 -15.57 -0.25 1.75
N GLU A 255 -16.50 0.50 1.18
CA GLU A 255 -16.64 1.95 1.39
C GLU A 255 -16.91 2.26 2.86
N GLN A 256 -17.85 1.58 3.50
CA GLN A 256 -18.11 1.70 4.94
C GLN A 256 -16.86 1.38 5.79
N ALA A 257 -16.10 0.34 5.42
CA ALA A 257 -14.85 0.03 6.12
C ALA A 257 -13.83 1.18 6.02
N LEU A 258 -13.80 1.89 4.88
CA LEU A 258 -12.95 3.06 4.65
C LEU A 258 -13.49 4.34 5.32
N GLU A 259 -14.79 4.46 5.54
CA GLU A 259 -15.37 5.54 6.35
C GLU A 259 -14.90 5.44 7.81
N PHE A 260 -14.88 4.23 8.37
CA PHE A 260 -14.39 4.01 9.74
C PHE A 260 -12.86 4.00 9.85
N ASN A 261 -12.16 3.51 8.83
CA ASN A 261 -10.71 3.54 8.76
C ASN A 261 -10.22 3.91 7.34
N PRO A 262 -9.98 5.20 7.09
CA PRO A 262 -9.50 5.69 5.78
C PRO A 262 -8.16 5.09 5.33
N PHE A 263 -7.35 4.59 6.25
CA PHE A 263 -6.05 3.96 6.00
C PHE A 263 -6.14 2.44 5.99
N PHE A 264 -7.33 1.87 5.77
CA PHE A 264 -7.48 0.43 5.64
C PHE A 264 -7.18 -0.04 4.22
N ASP A 265 -5.88 -0.19 3.96
CA ASP A 265 -5.27 -0.54 2.68
C ASP A 265 -5.93 -1.73 1.99
N LEU A 266 -6.31 -2.74 2.77
CA LEU A 266 -6.93 -3.95 2.24
C LEU A 266 -8.32 -3.68 1.67
N ALA A 267 -9.16 -2.89 2.36
CA ALA A 267 -10.47 -2.50 1.85
C ALA A 267 -10.35 -1.62 0.60
N ARG A 268 -9.40 -0.69 0.58
CA ARG A 268 -9.11 0.15 -0.58
C ARG A 268 -8.66 -0.69 -1.77
N HIS A 269 -7.74 -1.62 -1.57
CA HIS A 269 -7.29 -2.54 -2.61
C HIS A 269 -8.47 -3.35 -3.18
N ARG A 270 -9.33 -3.91 -2.31
CA ARG A 270 -10.53 -4.65 -2.75
C ARG A 270 -11.47 -3.79 -3.59
N LEU A 271 -11.71 -2.55 -3.17
CA LEU A 271 -12.56 -1.60 -3.88
C LEU A 271 -11.99 -1.25 -5.26
N ILE A 272 -10.68 -1.00 -5.35
CA ILE A 272 -9.99 -0.77 -6.62
C ILE A 272 -10.17 -1.98 -7.54
N THR A 273 -9.86 -3.19 -7.07
CA THR A 273 -9.99 -4.43 -7.86
C THR A 273 -11.43 -4.66 -8.34
N LEU A 274 -12.41 -4.35 -7.49
CA LEU A 274 -13.81 -4.54 -7.82
C LEU A 274 -14.27 -3.57 -8.92
N TYR A 275 -13.96 -2.28 -8.78
CA TYR A 275 -14.31 -1.28 -9.79
C TYR A 275 -13.53 -1.44 -11.09
N THR A 276 -12.27 -1.89 -11.06
CA THR A 276 -11.53 -2.20 -12.29
C THR A 276 -12.13 -3.40 -13.02
N ALA A 277 -12.54 -4.45 -12.30
CA ALA A 277 -13.22 -5.60 -12.88
C ALA A 277 -14.57 -5.22 -13.50
N GLU A 278 -15.36 -4.38 -12.82
CA GLU A 278 -16.62 -3.87 -13.34
C GLU A 278 -16.39 -3.00 -14.59
N ALA A 279 -15.44 -2.07 -14.55
CA ALA A 279 -15.08 -1.23 -15.69
C ALA A 279 -14.60 -2.06 -16.89
N ARG A 280 -13.87 -3.15 -16.66
CA ARG A 280 -13.45 -4.10 -17.71
C ARG A 280 -14.64 -4.73 -18.40
N LYS A 281 -15.64 -5.22 -17.65
CA LYS A 281 -16.89 -5.76 -18.21
C LYS A 281 -17.60 -4.70 -19.05
N LEU A 282 -17.67 -3.45 -18.57
CA LEU A 282 -18.28 -2.33 -19.31
C LEU A 282 -17.52 -1.99 -20.60
N VAL A 283 -16.18 -2.07 -20.59
CA VAL A 283 -15.32 -1.91 -21.78
C VAL A 283 -15.59 -3.00 -22.82
N GLU A 284 -15.75 -4.26 -22.41
CA GLU A 284 -16.12 -5.37 -23.30
C GLU A 284 -17.50 -5.12 -23.96
N LEU A 285 -18.43 -4.54 -23.21
CA LEU A 285 -19.74 -4.11 -23.69
C LEU A 285 -19.70 -2.79 -24.49
N LYS A 286 -18.53 -2.19 -24.70
CA LYS A 286 -18.31 -0.89 -25.37
C LYS A 286 -19.03 0.28 -24.70
N GLN A 287 -19.34 0.17 -23.41
CA GLN A 287 -19.97 1.22 -22.61
C GLN A 287 -18.90 2.15 -22.01
N TRP A 288 -18.24 2.92 -22.86
CA TRP A 288 -17.07 3.74 -22.51
C TRP A 288 -17.34 4.74 -21.38
N ASN A 289 -18.44 5.48 -21.47
CA ASN A 289 -18.77 6.51 -20.46
C ASN A 289 -19.04 5.89 -19.08
N SER A 290 -19.78 4.77 -19.04
CA SER A 290 -20.02 4.03 -17.79
C SER A 290 -18.73 3.46 -17.20
N ALA A 291 -17.83 2.95 -18.06
CA ALA A 291 -16.53 2.48 -17.59
C ALA A 291 -15.69 3.61 -17.00
N LEU A 292 -15.67 4.79 -17.63
CA LEU A 292 -14.97 5.98 -17.11
C LEU A 292 -15.53 6.45 -15.77
N THR A 293 -16.86 6.48 -15.60
CA THR A 293 -17.47 6.88 -14.32
C THR A 293 -17.14 5.90 -13.21
N THR A 294 -17.14 4.59 -13.48
CA THR A 294 -16.72 3.57 -12.52
C THR A 294 -15.24 3.70 -12.16
N LEU A 295 -14.34 3.88 -13.14
CA LEU A 295 -12.90 4.07 -12.89
C LEU A 295 -12.60 5.34 -12.09
N THR A 296 -13.40 6.39 -12.27
CA THR A 296 -13.22 7.63 -11.50
C THR A 296 -13.43 7.42 -10.00
N LYS A 297 -14.28 6.46 -9.59
CA LYS A 297 -14.50 6.11 -8.17
C LYS A 297 -13.24 5.57 -7.49
N CYS A 298 -12.39 4.83 -8.21
CA CYS A 298 -11.15 4.25 -7.66
C CYS A 298 -9.88 5.05 -7.98
N LEU A 299 -9.98 6.11 -8.79
CA LEU A 299 -8.87 6.97 -9.21
C LEU A 299 -9.05 8.45 -8.80
N PRO A 300 -9.36 8.79 -7.53
CA PRO A 300 -9.49 10.19 -7.14
C PRO A 300 -8.12 10.92 -7.17
N PRO A 301 -8.12 12.24 -7.42
CA PRO A 301 -6.93 13.03 -7.75
C PRO A 301 -5.92 13.20 -6.60
N LEU A 302 -6.24 12.80 -5.37
CA LEU A 302 -5.47 13.10 -4.16
C LEU A 302 -5.07 11.85 -3.35
N ILE A 303 -4.55 10.82 -4.02
CA ILE A 303 -4.09 9.59 -3.35
C ILE A 303 -2.57 9.58 -3.23
N SER A 304 -2.08 9.11 -2.07
CA SER A 304 -0.66 8.87 -1.82
C SER A 304 -0.04 7.91 -2.84
N ASP A 305 1.19 8.22 -3.30
CA ASP A 305 1.97 7.40 -4.23
C ASP A 305 2.09 5.92 -3.81
N SER A 306 1.92 5.61 -2.51
CA SER A 306 1.93 4.24 -1.98
C SER A 306 0.86 3.33 -2.58
N TRP A 307 -0.25 3.89 -3.06
CA TRP A 307 -1.40 3.12 -3.59
C TRP A 307 -1.32 2.91 -5.10
N LEU A 308 -0.41 3.60 -5.78
CA LEU A 308 -0.37 3.67 -7.23
C LEU A 308 -0.12 2.28 -7.84
N SER A 309 0.60 1.41 -7.14
CA SER A 309 0.81 0.00 -7.50
C SER A 309 -0.50 -0.78 -7.71
N TYR A 310 -1.54 -0.51 -6.92
CA TYR A 310 -2.84 -1.18 -7.06
C TYR A 310 -3.71 -0.57 -8.16
N GLN A 311 -3.42 0.67 -8.56
CA GLN A 311 -4.21 1.44 -9.53
C GLN A 311 -3.67 1.37 -10.96
N LYS A 312 -2.47 0.81 -11.18
CA LYS A 312 -1.86 0.73 -12.52
C LYS A 312 -2.81 0.17 -13.57
N GLU A 313 -3.49 -0.93 -13.23
CA GLU A 313 -4.46 -1.56 -14.12
C GLU A 313 -5.67 -0.65 -14.42
N ALA A 314 -6.14 0.12 -13.44
CA ALA A 314 -7.22 1.08 -13.60
C ALA A 314 -6.82 2.23 -14.53
N TYR A 315 -5.64 2.82 -14.32
CA TYR A 315 -5.08 3.86 -15.18
C TYR A 315 -4.85 3.34 -16.61
N PHE A 316 -4.33 2.13 -16.75
CA PHE A 316 -4.09 1.53 -18.06
C PHE A 316 -5.41 1.32 -18.81
N LEU A 317 -6.42 0.73 -18.15
CA LEU A 317 -7.74 0.56 -18.73
C LEU A 317 -8.37 1.90 -19.12
N ARG A 318 -8.22 2.94 -18.29
CA ARG A 318 -8.73 4.28 -18.58
C ARG A 318 -8.02 4.91 -19.78
N SER A 319 -6.69 4.75 -19.90
CA SER A 319 -5.93 5.22 -21.06
C SER A 319 -6.38 4.56 -22.36
N GLU A 320 -6.73 3.27 -22.33
CA GLU A 320 -7.25 2.55 -23.50
C GLU A 320 -8.62 3.11 -23.91
N ILE A 321 -9.47 3.46 -22.96
CA ILE A 321 -10.76 4.12 -23.24
C ILE A 321 -10.52 5.52 -23.82
N TYR A 322 -9.61 6.31 -23.26
CA TYR A 322 -9.29 7.63 -23.81
C TYR A 322 -8.72 7.54 -25.23
N LYS A 323 -7.90 6.54 -25.52
CA LYS A 323 -7.44 6.25 -26.88
C LYS A 323 -8.60 5.95 -27.83
N THR A 324 -9.55 5.10 -27.45
CA THR A 324 -10.73 4.79 -28.30
C THR A 324 -11.63 6.00 -28.52
N LEU A 325 -11.74 6.88 -27.53
CA LEU A 325 -12.47 8.14 -27.61
C LEU A 325 -11.71 9.28 -28.33
N LYS A 326 -10.52 8.99 -28.89
CA LYS A 326 -9.66 9.97 -29.56
C LYS A 326 -9.24 11.14 -28.66
N GLN A 327 -8.98 10.85 -27.39
CA GLN A 327 -8.47 11.78 -26.38
C GLN A 327 -7.04 11.40 -25.96
N PRO A 328 -6.05 11.51 -26.87
CA PRO A 328 -4.71 10.95 -26.67
C PRO A 328 -3.94 11.61 -25.53
N MET A 329 -4.17 12.90 -25.25
CA MET A 329 -3.49 13.59 -24.15
C MET A 329 -3.86 13.01 -22.78
N LEU A 330 -5.14 12.73 -22.54
CA LEU A 330 -5.59 12.11 -21.28
C LEU A 330 -5.06 10.67 -21.13
N ALA A 331 -4.97 9.94 -22.25
CA ALA A 331 -4.35 8.61 -22.25
C ALA A 331 -2.85 8.68 -21.90
N ILE A 332 -2.12 9.64 -22.47
CA ILE A 332 -0.70 9.88 -22.16
C ILE A 332 -0.51 10.25 -20.69
N ASP A 333 -1.38 11.07 -20.10
CA ASP A 333 -1.31 11.46 -18.68
C ASP A 333 -1.50 10.26 -17.75
N ASP A 334 -2.45 9.38 -18.05
CA ASP A 334 -2.69 8.15 -17.29
C ASP A 334 -1.49 7.20 -17.38
N LEU A 335 -0.94 6.99 -18.58
CA LEU A 335 0.26 6.16 -18.79
C LEU A 335 1.49 6.77 -18.11
N SER A 336 1.64 8.09 -18.15
CA SER A 336 2.71 8.79 -17.45
C SER A 336 2.59 8.65 -15.94
N THR A 337 1.37 8.56 -15.42
CA THR A 337 1.12 8.29 -14.00
C THR A 337 1.58 6.89 -13.61
N ILE A 338 1.32 5.87 -14.43
CA ILE A 338 1.87 4.51 -14.23
C ILE A 338 3.41 4.54 -14.20
N LEU A 339 4.03 5.22 -15.17
CA LEU A 339 5.48 5.27 -15.33
C LEU A 339 6.20 6.09 -14.26
N ARG A 340 5.50 7.02 -13.59
CA ARG A 340 6.03 7.67 -12.38
C ARG A 340 6.15 6.69 -11.21
N ALA A 341 5.20 5.76 -11.09
CA ALA A 341 5.23 4.70 -10.05
C ALA A 341 6.23 3.61 -10.38
N ASP A 342 6.25 3.20 -11.64
CA ASP A 342 7.03 2.09 -12.13
C ASP A 342 7.58 2.42 -13.51
N PRO A 343 8.78 3.02 -13.56
CA PRO A 343 9.46 3.32 -14.81
C PRO A 343 9.74 2.08 -15.65
N ALA A 344 9.69 0.87 -15.07
CA ALA A 344 9.94 -0.40 -15.76
C ALA A 344 8.66 -1.05 -16.32
N ASP A 345 7.51 -0.39 -16.25
CA ASP A 345 6.25 -0.91 -16.81
C ASP A 345 6.29 -0.89 -18.35
N ARG A 346 6.72 -2.02 -18.92
CA ARG A 346 6.85 -2.21 -20.38
C ARG A 346 5.53 -1.96 -21.14
N PRO A 347 4.37 -2.50 -20.72
CA PRO A 347 3.10 -2.21 -21.38
C PRO A 347 2.79 -0.71 -21.45
N ALA A 348 3.01 0.03 -20.36
CA ALA A 348 2.73 1.46 -20.32
C ALA A 348 3.69 2.26 -21.22
N LEU A 349 4.98 1.91 -21.25
CA LEU A 349 5.95 2.52 -22.18
C LEU A 349 5.54 2.31 -23.64
N LEU A 350 5.22 1.07 -24.03
CA LEU A 350 4.79 0.74 -25.39
C LEU A 350 3.51 1.48 -25.79
N ALA A 351 2.51 1.50 -24.90
CA ALA A 351 1.25 2.19 -25.16
C ALA A 351 1.47 3.70 -25.33
N ARG A 352 2.33 4.32 -24.51
CA ARG A 352 2.61 5.75 -24.56
C ARG A 352 3.46 6.11 -25.78
N ALA A 353 4.45 5.29 -26.12
CA ALA A 353 5.27 5.46 -27.32
C ALA A 353 4.43 5.47 -28.60
N LYS A 354 3.49 4.53 -28.73
CA LYS A 354 2.54 4.48 -29.86
C LYS A 354 1.69 5.74 -29.95
N LEU A 355 1.18 6.23 -28.81
CA LEU A 355 0.42 7.49 -28.78
C LEU A 355 1.27 8.69 -29.17
N TYR A 356 2.52 8.77 -28.70
CA TYR A 356 3.45 9.83 -29.13
C TYR A 356 3.76 9.77 -30.62
N GLN A 357 3.93 8.57 -31.18
CA GLN A 357 4.14 8.36 -32.60
C GLN A 357 2.94 8.83 -33.42
N ASP A 358 1.72 8.48 -33.01
CA ASP A 358 0.48 8.93 -33.63
C ASP A 358 0.30 10.46 -33.55
N GLN A 359 0.85 11.10 -32.51
CA GLN A 359 0.87 12.56 -32.34
C GLN A 359 2.06 13.25 -33.02
N LEU A 360 2.86 12.54 -33.82
CA LEU A 360 4.07 13.04 -34.48
C LEU A 360 5.14 13.56 -33.50
N GLN A 361 5.10 13.12 -32.24
CA GLN A 361 6.08 13.43 -31.20
C GLN A 361 7.22 12.40 -31.22
N GLY A 362 7.90 12.30 -32.36
CA GLY A 362 8.86 11.22 -32.64
C GLY A 362 10.00 11.10 -31.63
N ARG A 363 10.44 12.21 -31.03
CA ARG A 363 11.48 12.17 -29.98
C ARG A 363 11.01 11.45 -28.72
N LEU A 364 9.82 11.81 -28.21
CA LEU A 364 9.26 11.20 -27.00
C LEU A 364 8.89 9.73 -27.24
N ALA A 365 8.37 9.42 -28.43
CA ALA A 365 8.11 8.05 -28.85
C ALA A 365 9.39 7.21 -28.84
N LYS A 366 10.48 7.76 -29.40
CA LYS A 366 11.79 7.11 -29.43
C LYS A 366 12.32 6.85 -28.02
N ASP A 367 12.26 7.83 -27.13
CA ASP A 367 12.73 7.70 -25.74
C ASP A 367 11.99 6.55 -25.01
N ASP A 368 10.67 6.45 -25.16
CA ASP A 368 9.87 5.38 -24.56
C ASP A 368 10.15 4.01 -25.19
N TYR A 369 10.34 3.94 -26.52
CA TYR A 369 10.71 2.70 -27.21
C TYR A 369 12.13 2.22 -26.83
N GLU A 370 13.11 3.13 -26.72
CA GLU A 370 14.46 2.81 -26.25
C GLU A 370 14.41 2.23 -24.83
N HIS A 371 13.65 2.87 -23.94
CA HIS A 371 13.48 2.38 -22.57
C HIS A 371 12.83 0.99 -22.56
N ALA A 372 11.73 0.79 -23.28
CA ALA A 372 11.06 -0.51 -23.35
C ALA A 372 11.97 -1.59 -23.96
N CYS A 373 12.79 -1.24 -24.97
CA CYS A 373 13.76 -2.15 -25.59
C CYS A 373 14.86 -2.58 -24.60
N ILE A 374 15.42 -1.65 -23.81
CA ILE A 374 16.40 -1.94 -22.75
C ILE A 374 15.80 -2.91 -21.72
N LEU A 375 14.51 -2.80 -21.43
CA LEU A 375 13.77 -3.70 -20.53
C LEU A 375 13.41 -5.04 -21.18
N GLY A 376 13.85 -5.31 -22.41
CA GLY A 376 13.67 -6.58 -23.12
C GLY A 376 12.39 -6.68 -23.95
N SER A 377 11.77 -5.55 -24.33
CA SER A 377 10.66 -5.54 -25.29
C SER A 377 11.18 -5.63 -26.73
N THR A 378 11.03 -6.80 -27.37
CA THR A 378 11.42 -6.99 -28.77
C THR A 378 10.62 -6.10 -29.71
N GLU A 379 9.31 -5.95 -29.46
CA GLU A 379 8.43 -5.06 -30.21
C GLU A 379 8.94 -3.62 -30.20
N ALA A 380 9.43 -3.14 -29.05
CA ALA A 380 9.97 -1.79 -28.96
C ALA A 380 11.28 -1.63 -29.74
N CYS A 381 12.16 -2.63 -29.69
CA CYS A 381 13.43 -2.61 -30.40
C CYS A 381 13.24 -2.55 -31.92
N GLU A 382 12.21 -3.19 -32.46
CA GLU A 382 11.88 -3.17 -33.90
C GLU A 382 11.37 -1.80 -34.38
N GLN A 383 10.87 -0.96 -33.47
CA GLN A 383 10.42 0.41 -33.80
C GLN A 383 11.56 1.43 -33.80
N LEU A 384 12.77 1.02 -33.39
CA LEU A 384 13.94 1.89 -33.36
C LEU A 384 14.72 1.81 -34.70
N PRO A 385 15.27 2.93 -35.18
CA PRO A 385 16.02 2.98 -36.43
C PRO A 385 17.39 2.31 -36.38
#